data_AF-A0A7J0CTH4-F1
#
_entry.id   AF-A0A7J0CTH4-F1
#
_cell.length_a   1.000
_cell.length_b   1.000
_cell.length_c   1.000
_cell.angle_alpha   90.00
_cell.angle_beta   90.00
_cell.angle_gamma   90.00
#
_symmetry.space_group_name_H-M   'P 1'
#
loop_
_entity.id
_entity.type
_entity.pdbx_description
1 polymer ?
#
loop_
_entity_poly.entity_id
_entity_poly.type
_entity_poly.pdbx_seq_one_letter_code
_entity_poly.pdbx_strand_id
1 'polypeptide(L)'
;MALPGEVILALPAAEVLRHTREGIVEELGPDRCRVVLGSWSWPGLAAAIGRFDADIEVIGPPELASAFAHLATRYAAAGQPRAAPNP
;
A
#
# COMPACT_ATOMS: atom_id res chain seq x y z
N MET A 1 -13.50 -12.88 6.87
CA MET A 1 -12.39 -12.49 7.78
C MET A 1 -11.41 -11.68 6.96
N ALA A 2 -11.03 -10.48 7.39
CA ALA A 2 -10.07 -9.65 6.65
C ALA A 2 -8.65 -10.17 6.87
N LEU A 3 -7.83 -10.12 5.82
CA LEU A 3 -6.39 -10.38 5.84
C LEU A 3 -5.71 -9.12 6.39
N PRO A 4 -5.14 -9.15 7.62
CA PRO A 4 -4.46 -8.00 8.19
C PRO A 4 -3.05 -7.88 7.60
N GLY A 5 -2.59 -6.65 7.45
CA GLY A 5 -1.21 -6.36 7.11
C GLY A 5 -0.74 -5.08 7.79
N GLU A 6 0.56 -5.02 8.01
CA GLU A 6 1.24 -4.01 8.80
C GLU A 6 2.37 -3.39 7.98
N VAL A 7 2.39 -2.07 7.96
CA VAL A 7 3.40 -1.27 7.24
C VAL A 7 3.81 -0.06 8.06
N ILE A 8 4.97 0.50 7.74
CA ILE A 8 5.31 1.88 8.11
C ILE A 8 5.16 2.75 6.86
N LEU A 9 4.47 3.87 7.02
CA LEU A 9 4.36 4.91 6.00
C LEU A 9 5.24 6.10 6.37
N ALA A 10 5.93 6.67 5.38
CA ALA A 10 6.62 7.95 5.50
C ALA A 10 5.63 9.14 5.42
N LEU A 11 4.60 9.13 6.28
CA LEU A 11 3.63 10.20 6.45
C LEU A 11 3.34 10.43 7.93
N PRO A 12 2.94 11.67 8.32
CA PRO A 12 2.42 11.93 9.65
C PRO A 12 1.13 11.14 9.90
N ALA A 13 0.99 10.59 11.11
CA ALA A 13 -0.21 9.82 11.51
C ALA A 13 -1.51 10.61 11.28
N ALA A 14 -1.49 11.92 11.55
CA ALA A 14 -2.64 12.80 11.37
C ALA A 14 -3.13 12.89 9.91
N GLU A 15 -2.26 12.71 8.93
CA GLU A 15 -2.63 12.70 7.51
C GLU A 15 -3.27 11.37 7.14
N VAL A 16 -2.63 10.26 7.52
CA VAL A 16 -3.12 8.90 7.29
C VAL A 16 -4.49 8.67 7.92
N LEU A 17 -4.71 9.19 9.13
CA LEU A 17 -5.98 9.11 9.85
C LEU A 17 -7.15 9.77 9.10
N ARG A 18 -6.93 10.82 8.30
CA ARG A 18 -8.03 11.47 7.53
C ARG A 18 -8.61 10.54 6.46
N HIS A 19 -7.80 9.63 5.94
CA HIS A 19 -8.19 8.73 4.86
C HIS A 19 -8.48 7.30 5.37
N THR A 20 -8.17 7.01 6.64
CA THR A 20 -8.36 5.70 7.25
C THR A 20 -9.66 5.66 8.06
N ARG A 21 -10.62 4.85 7.63
CA ARG A 21 -11.90 4.67 8.36
C ARG A 21 -11.88 3.46 9.29
N GLU A 22 -11.16 2.42 8.88
CA GLU A 22 -11.02 1.16 9.60
C GLU A 22 -9.54 0.79 9.58
N GLY A 23 -8.97 0.50 10.75
CA GLY A 23 -7.53 0.25 10.91
C GLY A 23 -6.95 0.83 12.20
N ILE A 24 -5.69 0.52 12.46
CA ILE A 24 -4.92 1.09 13.56
C ILE A 24 -3.80 1.93 12.94
N VAL A 25 -3.66 3.18 13.40
CA VAL A 25 -2.54 4.06 13.03
C VAL A 25 -1.83 4.44 14.32
N GLU A 26 -0.54 4.16 14.40
CA GLU A 26 0.33 4.50 15.53
C GLU A 26 1.41 5.47 15.06
N GLU A 27 1.54 6.59 15.74
CA GLU A 27 2.58 7.58 15.45
C GLU A 27 3.95 7.05 15.88
N LEU A 28 4.91 7.01 14.96
CA LEU A 28 6.30 6.62 15.25
C LEU A 28 7.25 7.83 15.27
N GLY A 29 6.78 8.99 14.80
CA GLY A 29 7.52 10.24 14.70
C GLY A 29 6.72 11.29 13.92
N PRO A 30 7.29 12.50 13.71
CA PRO A 30 6.58 13.61 13.07
C PRO A 30 6.25 13.35 11.60
N ASP A 31 6.97 12.45 10.94
CA ASP A 31 6.91 12.15 9.50
C ASP A 31 6.72 10.66 9.20
N ARG A 32 6.49 9.83 10.22
CA ARG A 32 6.30 8.38 10.06
C ARG A 32 5.23 7.84 10.99
N CYS A 33 4.44 6.89 10.48
CA CYS A 33 3.47 6.17 11.29
C CYS A 33 3.40 4.69 10.90
N ARG A 34 3.08 3.84 11.87
CA ARG A 34 2.75 2.44 11.67
C ARG A 34 1.27 2.30 11.36
N VAL A 35 0.92 1.47 10.41
CA VAL A 35 -0.44 1.31 9.94
C VAL A 35 -0.77 -0.19 9.86
N VAL A 36 -1.86 -0.58 10.52
CA VAL A 36 -2.45 -1.92 10.41
C VAL A 36 -3.81 -1.80 9.75
N LEU A 37 -3.95 -2.44 8.59
CA LEU A 37 -5.18 -2.44 7.80
C LEU A 37 -5.58 -3.87 7.44
N GLY A 38 -6.88 -4.07 7.22
CA GLY A 38 -7.43 -5.35 6.77
C GLY A 38 -8.07 -5.22 5.39
N SER A 39 -7.96 -6.27 4.58
CA SER A 39 -8.69 -6.35 3.31
C SER A 39 -9.15 -7.78 3.01
N TRP A 40 -10.06 -7.93 2.06
CA TRP A 40 -10.51 -9.21 1.53
C TRP A 40 -9.51 -9.90 0.57
N SER A 41 -8.43 -9.23 0.18
CA SER A 41 -7.34 -9.80 -0.63
C SER A 41 -6.01 -9.08 -0.41
N TRP A 42 -4.88 -9.76 -0.64
CA TRP A 42 -3.56 -9.13 -0.54
C TRP A 42 -3.33 -8.00 -1.56
N PRO A 43 -3.70 -8.13 -2.85
CA PRO A 43 -3.58 -7.02 -3.80
C PRO A 43 -4.51 -5.85 -3.43
N GLY A 44 -5.72 -6.14 -2.93
CA GLY A 44 -6.63 -5.11 -2.44
C GLY A 44 -6.05 -4.34 -1.25
N LEU A 45 -5.39 -5.04 -0.33
CA LEU A 45 -4.68 -4.42 0.80
C LEU A 45 -3.50 -3.57 0.32
N ALA A 46 -2.65 -4.10 -0.55
CA ALA A 46 -1.51 -3.38 -1.11
C ALA A 46 -1.94 -2.12 -1.87
N ALA A 47 -3.02 -2.17 -2.66
CA ALA A 47 -3.56 -0.99 -3.34
C ALA A 47 -4.19 0.02 -2.36
N ALA A 48 -4.89 -0.44 -1.32
CA ALA A 48 -5.45 0.42 -0.29
C ALA A 48 -4.37 1.16 0.53
N ILE A 49 -3.19 0.55 0.69
CA ILE A 49 -2.01 1.19 1.27
C ILE A 49 -1.32 2.09 0.24
N GLY A 50 -1.15 1.62 -1.00
CA GLY A 50 -0.49 2.37 -2.07
C GLY A 50 -1.17 3.70 -2.42
N ARG A 51 -2.47 3.85 -2.14
CA ARG A 51 -3.20 5.12 -2.34
C ARG A 51 -2.68 6.31 -1.52
N PHE A 52 -1.89 6.04 -0.47
CA PHE A 52 -1.29 7.09 0.34
C PHE A 52 -0.13 7.80 -0.38
N ASP A 53 0.37 7.23 -1.48
CA ASP A 53 1.40 7.84 -2.34
C ASP A 53 2.63 8.31 -1.55
N ALA A 54 3.14 7.43 -0.68
CA ALA A 54 4.30 7.68 0.16
C ALA A 54 5.22 6.45 0.18
N ASP A 55 6.43 6.62 0.71
CA ASP A 55 7.33 5.49 0.92
C ASP A 55 6.71 4.51 1.94
N ILE A 56 6.76 3.23 1.58
CA ILE A 56 6.14 2.13 2.32
C ILE A 56 7.22 1.12 2.71
N GLU A 57 7.28 0.79 4.00
CA GLU A 57 8.07 -0.31 4.53
C GLU A 57 7.11 -1.41 5.02
N VAL A 58 7.18 -2.61 4.42
CA VAL A 58 6.31 -3.73 4.81
C VAL A 58 6.89 -4.44 6.02
N ILE A 59 6.14 -4.47 7.13
CA ILE A 59 6.50 -5.24 8.33
C ILE A 59 6.03 -6.69 8.18
N GLY A 60 4.83 -6.88 7.64
CA GLY A 60 4.30 -8.21 7.33
C GLY A 60 2.80 -8.22 7.01
N PRO A 61 2.25 -9.39 6.69
CA PRO A 61 2.95 -10.66 6.45
C PRO A 61 3.65 -10.70 5.07
N PRO A 62 4.53 -11.67 4.77
CA PRO A 62 5.29 -11.71 3.51
C PRO A 62 4.43 -11.77 2.24
N GLU A 63 3.19 -12.24 2.35
CA GLU A 63 2.20 -12.22 1.28
C GLU A 63 1.81 -10.79 0.87
N LEU A 64 1.82 -9.84 1.81
CA LEU A 64 1.63 -8.42 1.50
C LEU A 64 2.78 -7.88 0.67
N ALA A 65 4.03 -8.18 1.05
CA ALA A 65 5.21 -7.81 0.25
C ALA A 65 5.15 -8.39 -1.16
N SER A 66 4.74 -9.67 -1.28
CA SER A 66 4.53 -10.34 -2.57
C SER A 66 3.44 -9.64 -3.41
N ALA A 67 2.38 -9.17 -2.79
CA ALA A 67 1.32 -8.42 -3.46
C ALA A 67 1.79 -7.04 -3.95
N PHE A 68 2.62 -6.33 -3.19
CA PHE A 68 3.26 -5.09 -3.65
C PHE A 68 4.14 -5.34 -4.88
N ALA A 69 4.99 -6.37 -4.87
CA ALA A 69 5.82 -6.71 -6.03
C ALA A 69 4.98 -7.04 -7.28
N HIS A 70 3.88 -7.76 -7.09
CA HIS A 70 2.95 -8.07 -8.17
C HIS A 70 2.27 -6.81 -8.74
N LEU A 71 1.78 -5.90 -7.89
CA LEU A 71 1.20 -4.64 -8.35
C LEU A 71 2.23 -3.73 -9.02
N ALA A 72 3.44 -3.64 -8.48
CA ALA A 72 4.54 -2.89 -9.08
C ALA A 72 4.82 -3.36 -10.52
N THR A 73 4.86 -4.68 -10.73
CA THR A 73 5.05 -5.28 -12.07
C THR A 73 3.92 -4.88 -13.03
N ARG A 74 2.66 -4.95 -12.56
CA ARG A 74 1.49 -4.56 -13.36
C ARG A 74 1.48 -3.07 -13.69
N TYR A 75 1.79 -2.21 -12.72
CA TYR A 75 1.81 -0.76 -12.92
C TYR A 75 2.97 -0.35 -13.83
N ALA A 76 4.14 -0.97 -13.70
CA ALA A 76 5.26 -0.75 -14.61
C ALA A 76 4.91 -1.12 -16.06
N ALA A 77 4.23 -2.25 -16.27
CA ALA A 77 3.77 -2.66 -17.60
C ALA A 77 2.67 -1.72 -18.15
N ALA A 78 1.73 -1.29 -17.31
CA ALA A 78 0.66 -0.37 -17.69
C ALA A 78 1.17 1.04 -18.02
N GLY A 79 2.27 1.48 -17.40
CA GLY A 79 2.92 2.75 -17.67
C GLY A 79 3.70 2.78 -18.99
N GLN A 80 3.93 1.64 -19.64
CA GLN A 80 4.56 1.62 -20.95
C GLN A 80 3.55 2.03 -22.03
N PRO A 81 3.90 2.97 -22.94
CA PRO A 81 3.09 3.25 -24.11
C PRO A 81 2.90 1.96 -24.91
N ARG A 82 1.64 1.54 -25.12
CA ARG A 82 1.37 0.48 -26.08
C ARG A 82 1.73 1.02 -27.46
N ALA A 83 2.82 0.53 -28.04
CA ALA A 83 3.14 0.80 -29.44
C ALA A 83 1.88 0.44 -30.25
N ALA A 84 1.36 1.40 -31.01
CA ALA A 84 0.27 1.10 -31.92
C ALA A 84 0.73 -0.04 -32.83
N PRO A 85 -0.08 -1.09 -33.05
CA PRO A 85 0.26 -2.05 -34.09
C PRO A 85 0.43 -1.28 -35.40
N ASN A 86 1.60 -1.42 -36.02
CA ASN A 86 1.90 -0.77 -37.30
C ASN A 86 0.82 -1.23 -38.31
N PRO A 87 0.14 -0.32 -39.03
CA PRO A 87 -0.86 -0.69 -40.02
C PRO A 87 -0.28 -1.56 -41.14
#